data_AF-A0A8J5BC75-F1
#
_entry.id   AF-A0A8J5BC75-F1
#
_cell.length_a   1.000
_cell.length_b   1.000
_cell.length_c   1.000
_cell.angle_alpha   90.00
_cell.angle_beta   90.00
_cell.angle_gamma   90.00
#
_symmetry.space_group_name_H-M   'P 1'
#
loop_
_entity.id
_entity.type
_entity.pdbx_description
1 polymer ?
#
loop_
_entity_poly.entity_id
_entity_poly.type
_entity_poly.pdbx_seq_one_letter_code
_entity_poly.pdbx_strand_id
1 'polypeptide(L)'
;MADKSNSDDKPKFMKNEDGTPMTQEQLRQKYGVDFTKEGRDGKLKYGPDDPTAMANRAQFMAKADSQYYDPCSEASKMSLNCLERNNYKKAMCEEYFQIYRDCKKMWLEQRRKDKKSGFLW
;
A
#
# COMPACT_ATOMS: atom_id res chain seq x y z
N MET A 1 -24.65 6.39 20.45
CA MET A 1 -23.79 7.41 19.85
C MET A 1 -23.37 6.88 18.48
N ALA A 2 -23.77 7.56 17.40
CA ALA A 2 -23.43 7.14 16.04
C ALA A 2 -22.09 7.79 15.67
N ASP A 3 -21.03 7.00 15.58
CA ASP A 3 -19.74 7.47 15.12
C ASP A 3 -19.80 7.70 13.62
N LYS A 4 -19.85 8.98 13.24
CA LYS A 4 -19.64 9.47 11.87
C LYS A 4 -18.19 9.22 11.49
N SER A 5 -17.87 8.01 11.03
CA SER A 5 -16.63 7.76 10.31
C SER A 5 -16.73 8.43 8.94
N ASN A 6 -16.03 9.55 8.83
CA ASN A 6 -16.00 10.48 7.72
C ASN A 6 -15.55 9.79 6.42
N SER A 7 -16.33 9.96 5.36
CA SER A 7 -16.18 9.31 4.05
C SER A 7 -14.99 9.80 3.21
N ASP A 8 -14.11 10.63 3.78
CA ASP A 8 -13.18 11.47 3.00
C ASP A 8 -11.72 10.98 3.02
N ASP A 9 -11.40 9.89 3.72
CA ASP A 9 -10.06 9.26 3.69
C ASP A 9 -9.94 8.17 2.61
N LYS A 10 -10.69 8.27 1.51
CA LYS A 10 -10.50 7.41 0.33
C LYS A 10 -9.37 8.00 -0.53
N PRO A 11 -8.24 7.30 -0.74
CA PRO A 11 -7.21 7.79 -1.66
C PRO A 11 -7.82 8.05 -3.03
N LYS A 12 -7.57 9.24 -3.59
CA LYS A 12 -8.24 9.85 -4.76
C LYS A 12 -8.11 9.09 -6.09
N PHE A 13 -7.59 7.86 -6.11
CA PHE A 13 -6.92 7.34 -7.30
C PHE A 13 -7.44 5.98 -7.74
N MET A 14 -8.68 5.95 -8.23
CA MET A 14 -9.24 4.86 -9.04
C MET A 14 -10.40 5.46 -9.82
N LYS A 15 -10.18 6.40 -10.74
CA LYS A 15 -11.28 6.97 -11.52
C LYS A 15 -11.12 6.58 -12.99
N ASN A 16 -12.20 6.12 -13.60
CA ASN A 16 -12.32 6.03 -15.06
C ASN A 16 -12.21 7.45 -15.67
N GLU A 17 -12.06 7.58 -16.99
CA GLU A 17 -11.91 8.89 -17.66
C GLU A 17 -13.10 9.84 -17.41
N ASP A 18 -14.26 9.28 -17.07
CA ASP A 18 -15.50 9.94 -16.65
C ASP A 18 -15.55 10.31 -15.16
N GLY A 19 -14.46 10.10 -14.41
CA GLY A 19 -14.34 10.49 -13.01
C GLY A 19 -15.04 9.54 -12.01
N THR A 20 -15.65 8.46 -12.50
CA THR A 20 -16.31 7.43 -11.67
C THR A 20 -15.30 6.46 -11.07
N PRO A 21 -15.50 5.95 -9.84
CA PRO A 21 -14.63 4.94 -9.25
C PRO A 21 -14.51 3.68 -10.14
N MET A 22 -13.29 3.28 -10.51
CA MET A 22 -13.03 2.01 -11.20
C MET A 22 -13.49 0.83 -10.34
N THR A 23 -14.17 -0.12 -10.97
CA THR A 23 -14.62 -1.36 -10.32
C THR A 23 -13.46 -2.34 -10.13
N GLN A 24 -13.63 -3.26 -9.19
CA GLN A 24 -12.66 -4.32 -8.87
C GLN A 24 -12.27 -5.16 -10.10
N GLU A 25 -13.25 -5.47 -10.96
CA GLU A 25 -13.02 -6.18 -12.22
C GLU A 25 -12.20 -5.33 -13.20
N GLN A 26 -12.49 -4.03 -13.32
CA GLN A 26 -11.75 -3.11 -14.18
C GLN A 26 -10.29 -2.96 -13.72
N LEU A 27 -10.06 -2.97 -12.41
CA LEU A 27 -8.73 -2.92 -11.84
C LEU A 27 -7.95 -4.21 -12.08
N ARG A 28 -8.61 -5.37 -11.91
CA ARG A 28 -8.02 -6.68 -12.20
C ARG A 28 -7.71 -6.86 -13.68
N GLN A 29 -8.59 -6.37 -14.57
CA GLN A 29 -8.39 -6.40 -16.02
C GLN A 29 -7.30 -5.43 -16.49
N LYS A 30 -7.22 -4.22 -15.92
CA LYS A 30 -6.27 -3.18 -16.34
C LYS A 30 -4.86 -3.40 -15.79
N TYR A 31 -4.75 -3.86 -14.54
CA TYR A 31 -3.48 -3.93 -13.83
C TYR A 31 -3.04 -5.36 -13.49
N GLY A 32 -3.92 -6.36 -13.61
CA GLY A 32 -3.58 -7.74 -13.26
C GLY A 32 -3.22 -7.95 -11.79
N VAL A 33 -3.66 -7.05 -10.90
CA VAL A 33 -3.38 -7.11 -9.46
C VAL A 33 -4.69 -7.26 -8.67
N ASP A 34 -4.68 -8.19 -7.70
CA ASP A 34 -5.79 -8.42 -6.79
C ASP A 34 -5.78 -7.35 -5.68
N PHE A 35 -6.45 -6.22 -5.90
CA PHE A 35 -6.60 -5.11 -4.93
C PHE A 35 -7.44 -5.43 -3.68
N THR A 36 -7.74 -6.70 -3.45
CA THR A 36 -8.72 -7.11 -2.45
C THR A 36 -8.30 -8.37 -1.74
N LYS A 37 -7.86 -8.16 -0.50
CA LYS A 37 -8.59 -8.78 0.60
C LYS A 37 -9.06 -7.66 1.51
N GLU A 38 -10.36 -7.54 1.67
CA GLU A 38 -10.92 -6.89 2.85
C GLU A 38 -10.29 -7.59 4.05
N GLY A 39 -9.40 -6.90 4.76
CA GLY A 39 -8.99 -7.34 6.08
C GLY A 39 -10.21 -7.33 6.99
N ARG A 40 -10.18 -8.11 8.09
CA ARG A 40 -11.26 -8.16 9.12
C ARG A 40 -11.62 -6.78 9.72
N ASP A 41 -10.88 -5.74 9.36
CA ASP A 41 -10.93 -4.34 9.74
C ASP A 41 -11.50 -3.41 8.65
N GLY A 42 -11.96 -3.92 7.50
CA GLY A 42 -12.58 -3.12 6.43
C GLY A 42 -11.62 -2.13 5.73
N LYS A 43 -10.31 -2.29 5.92
CA LYS A 43 -9.29 -1.42 5.34
C LYS A 43 -8.86 -1.96 3.98
N LEU A 44 -9.00 -1.15 2.92
CA LEU A 44 -8.58 -1.55 1.58
C LEU A 44 -7.05 -1.74 1.55
N LYS A 45 -6.59 -2.95 1.23
CA LYS A 45 -5.16 -3.24 1.00
C LYS A 45 -4.78 -2.77 -0.40
N TYR A 46 -4.29 -1.54 -0.50
CA TYR A 46 -3.70 -1.03 -1.74
C TYR A 46 -2.27 -1.58 -1.87
N GLY A 47 -2.16 -2.77 -2.45
CA GLY A 47 -0.88 -3.41 -2.80
C GLY A 47 -0.83 -4.90 -2.44
N PRO A 48 0.07 -5.66 -3.08
CA PRO A 48 0.27 -7.08 -2.78
C PRO A 48 0.86 -7.30 -1.37
N ASP A 49 1.51 -6.27 -0.81
CA ASP A 49 2.19 -6.31 0.47
C ASP A 49 1.27 -5.91 1.63
N ASP A 50 1.43 -6.58 2.78
CA ASP A 50 0.86 -6.14 4.05
C ASP A 50 1.96 -5.61 4.97
N PRO A 51 2.24 -4.30 4.96
CA PRO A 51 3.31 -3.75 5.79
C PRO A 51 3.05 -3.94 7.29
N THR A 52 1.79 -4.13 7.70
CA THR A 52 1.40 -4.28 9.09
C THR A 52 1.37 -5.72 9.59
N ALA A 53 1.78 -6.68 8.76
CA ALA A 53 1.87 -8.09 9.15
C ALA A 53 2.94 -8.33 10.23
N MET A 54 2.68 -9.28 11.15
CA MET A 54 3.63 -9.66 12.21
C MET A 54 4.97 -10.17 11.66
N ALA A 55 4.97 -10.83 10.50
CA ALA A 55 6.18 -11.30 9.84
C ALA A 55 7.13 -10.14 9.48
N ASN A 56 6.58 -9.05 8.93
CA ASN A 56 7.35 -7.85 8.60
C ASN A 56 7.90 -7.17 9.86
N ARG A 57 7.17 -7.27 10.98
CA ARG A 57 7.67 -6.82 12.27
C ARG A 57 8.89 -7.64 12.72
N ALA A 58 8.74 -8.96 12.76
CA ALA A 58 9.80 -9.87 13.18
C ALA A 58 11.06 -9.72 12.33
N GLN A 59 10.92 -9.61 11.00
CA GLN A 59 12.05 -9.40 10.11
C GLN A 59 12.73 -8.05 10.33
N PHE A 60 11.95 -6.99 10.60
CA PHE A 60 12.50 -5.68 10.92
C PHE A 60 13.29 -5.68 12.24
N MET A 61 12.89 -6.49 13.23
CA MET A 61 13.61 -6.66 14.50
C MET A 61 14.86 -7.54 14.37
N ALA A 62 14.79 -8.54 13.50
CA ALA A 62 15.88 -9.51 13.30
C ALA A 62 17.04 -8.97 12.44
N LYS A 63 16.82 -7.89 11.67
CA LYS A 63 17.84 -7.30 10.82
C LYS A 63 18.95 -6.64 11.66
N ALA A 64 20.15 -6.52 11.09
CA ALA A 64 21.22 -5.75 11.72
C ALA A 64 20.88 -4.24 11.75
N ASP A 65 21.38 -3.51 12.75
CA ASP A 65 21.08 -2.08 12.97
C ASP A 65 21.34 -1.20 11.72
N SER A 66 22.38 -1.53 10.94
CA SER A 66 22.75 -0.82 9.71
C SER A 66 22.00 -1.31 8.46
N GLN A 67 21.24 -2.40 8.54
CA GLN A 67 20.60 -3.01 7.39
C GLN A 67 19.28 -2.32 7.04
N TYR A 68 19.11 -1.94 5.78
CA TYR A 68 17.83 -1.46 5.27
C TYR A 68 16.83 -2.61 5.15
N TYR A 69 15.59 -2.37 5.57
CA TYR A 69 14.50 -3.31 5.44
C TYR A 69 13.27 -2.59 4.90
N ASP A 70 12.69 -3.16 3.84
CA ASP A 70 11.53 -2.62 3.16
C ASP A 70 10.38 -3.64 3.20
N PRO A 71 9.31 -3.38 3.97
CA PRO A 71 8.13 -4.23 4.00
C PRO A 71 7.24 -4.06 2.75
N CYS A 72 7.58 -3.14 1.85
CA CYS A 72 6.85 -2.82 0.62
C CYS A 72 7.63 -3.25 -0.63
N SER A 73 8.43 -4.32 -0.53
CA SER A 73 9.35 -4.74 -1.57
C SER A 73 8.65 -5.16 -2.86
N GLU A 74 7.47 -5.79 -2.81
CA GLU A 74 6.75 -6.20 -4.02
C GLU A 74 6.12 -4.99 -4.71
N ALA A 75 5.55 -4.06 -3.93
CA ALA A 75 5.08 -2.78 -4.47
C ALA A 75 6.22 -2.00 -5.17
N SER A 76 7.43 -2.01 -4.58
CA SER A 76 8.62 -1.41 -5.19
C SER A 76 8.98 -2.08 -6.52
N LYS A 77 9.12 -3.41 -6.54
CA LYS A 77 9.42 -4.19 -7.75
C LYS A 77 8.38 -3.95 -8.84
N MET A 78 7.11 -3.87 -8.49
CA MET A 78 6.02 -3.62 -9.42
C MET A 78 6.16 -2.24 -10.09
N SER A 79 6.49 -1.21 -9.32
CA SER A 79 6.75 0.13 -9.85
C SER A 79 7.96 0.20 -10.78
N LEU A 80 9.02 -0.55 -10.46
CA LEU A 80 10.21 -0.67 -11.31
C LEU A 80 9.90 -1.42 -12.61
N ASN A 81 9.14 -2.52 -12.53
CA ASN A 81 8.72 -3.29 -13.70
C ASN A 81 7.87 -2.44 -14.66
N CYS A 82 6.99 -1.60 -14.13
CA CYS A 82 6.26 -0.63 -14.95
C CYS A 82 7.22 0.31 -15.69
N LEU A 83 8.25 0.84 -15.02
CA LEU A 83 9.24 1.71 -15.65
C LEU A 83 10.01 0.99 -16.76
N GLU A 84 10.46 -0.24 -16.50
CA GLU A 84 11.21 -1.05 -17.47
C GLU A 84 10.39 -1.30 -18.74
N ARG A 85 9.08 -1.58 -18.61
CA ARG A 85 8.18 -1.81 -19.75
C ARG A 85 7.81 -0.55 -20.53
N ASN A 86 7.83 0.62 -19.87
CA ASN A 86 7.37 1.90 -20.43
C ASN A 86 8.51 2.87 -20.75
N ASN A 87 9.72 2.37 -21.01
CA ASN A 87 10.91 3.20 -21.29
C ASN A 87 11.13 4.30 -20.24
N TYR A 88 10.93 3.97 -18.96
CA TYR A 88 11.09 4.88 -17.82
C TYR A 88 10.18 6.13 -17.83
N LYS A 89 9.07 6.08 -18.57
CA LYS A 89 8.05 7.15 -18.55
C LYS A 89 7.25 7.12 -17.24
N LYS A 90 7.65 7.97 -16.28
CA LYS A 90 7.05 8.04 -14.95
C LYS A 90 5.54 8.29 -14.94
N ALA A 91 5.03 9.07 -15.90
CA ALA A 91 3.60 9.41 -16.00
C ALA A 91 2.71 8.16 -16.18
N MET A 92 3.22 7.12 -16.85
CA MET A 92 2.47 5.87 -17.06
C MET A 92 2.44 4.98 -15.82
N CYS A 93 3.28 5.26 -14.83
CA CYS A 93 3.51 4.41 -13.67
C CYS A 93 3.13 5.07 -12.34
N GLU A 94 2.42 6.21 -12.38
CA GLU A 94 2.11 6.99 -11.18
C GLU A 94 1.36 6.17 -10.13
N GLU A 95 0.43 5.32 -10.57
CA GLU A 95 -0.38 4.45 -9.71
C GLU A 95 0.47 3.45 -8.93
N TYR A 96 1.46 2.84 -9.59
CA TYR A 96 2.41 1.94 -8.94
C TYR A 96 3.23 2.65 -7.86
N PHE A 97 3.60 3.91 -8.10
CA PHE A 97 4.27 4.72 -7.08
C PHE A 97 3.35 5.10 -5.93
N GLN A 98 2.06 5.35 -6.18
CA GLN A 98 1.09 5.61 -5.11
C GLN A 98 0.94 4.38 -4.21
N ILE A 99 0.82 3.18 -4.78
CA ILE A 99 0.77 1.92 -4.03
C ILE A 99 1.97 1.78 -3.09
N TYR A 100 3.19 2.02 -3.59
CA TYR A 100 4.40 1.98 -2.76
C TYR A 100 4.41 3.05 -1.66
N ARG A 101 3.97 4.28 -1.97
CA ARG A 101 3.88 5.39 -0.99
C ARG A 101 2.87 5.08 0.11
N ASP A 102 1.71 4.54 -0.25
CA ASP A 102 0.64 4.18 0.69
C ASP A 102 1.08 3.04 1.60
N CYS A 103 1.72 2.00 1.06
CA CYS A 103 2.30 0.92 1.86
C CYS A 103 3.32 1.47 2.87
N LYS A 104 4.24 2.33 2.43
CA LYS A 104 5.25 2.95 3.30
C LYS A 104 4.61 3.85 4.36
N LYS A 105 3.56 4.59 4.01
CA LYS A 105 2.79 5.42 4.94
C LYS A 105 2.17 4.55 6.03
N MET A 106 1.51 3.45 5.67
CA MET A 106 0.93 2.50 6.63
C MET A 106 1.98 1.92 7.57
N TRP A 107 3.14 1.51 7.05
CA TRP A 107 4.26 1.02 7.86
C TRP A 107 4.70 2.05 8.91
N LEU A 108 4.95 3.29 8.47
CA LEU A 108 5.43 4.35 9.35
C LEU A 108 4.38 4.76 10.39
N GLU A 109 3.10 4.84 9.98
CA GLU A 109 2.00 5.11 10.90
C GLU A 109 1.88 4.04 11.97
N GLN A 110 1.97 2.76 11.59
CA GLN A 110 1.91 1.66 12.53
C GLN A 110 3.08 1.73 13.52
N ARG A 111 4.31 1.95 13.04
CA ARG A 111 5.48 2.11 13.92
C ARG A 111 5.35 3.29 14.88
N ARG A 112 4.79 4.42 14.42
CA ARG A 112 4.50 5.57 15.30
C ARG A 112 3.45 5.24 16.35
N LYS A 113 2.40 4.50 15.97
CA LYS A 113 1.36 4.04 16.90
C LYS A 113 1.93 3.09 17.95
N ASP A 114 2.74 2.14 17.53
CA ASP A 114 3.32 1.14 18.42
C ASP A 114 4.33 1.78 19.40
N LYS A 115 5.14 2.72 18.91
CA LYS A 115 5.99 3.55 19.79
C LYS A 115 5.18 4.35 20.82
N LYS A 116 4.00 4.85 20.43
CA LYS A 116 3.12 5.64 21.32
C LYS A 116 2.37 4.77 22.32
N SER A 117 1.99 3.54 21.95
CA SER A 117 1.31 2.59 22.84
C SER A 117 2.25 1.86 23.79
N GLY A 118 3.57 2.07 23.67
CA GLY A 118 4.57 1.31 24.43
C GLY A 118 4.66 -0.15 24.00
N PHE A 119 4.09 -0.49 22.83
CA PHE A 119 4.24 -1.81 22.25
C PHE A 119 5.68 -1.97 21.77
N LEU A 120 6.43 -2.82 22.46
CA LEU A 120 7.84 -3.07 22.18
C LEU A 120 7.99 -3.76 20.82
N TRP A 121 8.71 -3.07 19.95
CA TRP A 121 9.41 -3.58 18.78
C TRP A 121 10.87 -3.80 19.13
#